data_AF-J4IBT3-F1
#
_entry.id   AF-J4IBT3-F1
#
_cell.length_a   1.000
_cell.length_b   1.000
_cell.length_c   1.000
_cell.angle_alpha   90.00
_cell.angle_beta   90.00
_cell.angle_gamma   90.00
#
_symmetry.space_group_name_H-M   'P 1'
#
loop_
_entity.id
_entity.type
_entity.pdbx_description
1 polymer ?
#
loop_
_entity_poly.entity_id
_entity_poly.type
_entity_poly.pdbx_seq_one_letter_code
_entity_poly.pdbx_strand_id
1 'polypeptide(L)'
;MSQELPLTFSYGLIGISFKTQALYVAVFVSRYLDLFYEWVSLYNFVMKIFFISSSCYILYLMKIKYRPTNDPSIDTFRVEYLVGPCAILALIFHYKFTISELLWSYSIFLEAVAILPQLFMLQRTGEAETITTHYLAALGAYRAFYIPNWIYRYWSEDLVDPIAVIAGIVQTALYLDFFYVYFTKSLANLVTCMATDLPFGLLRLELSLDLSSAVLADRFEGLGVFLDTYANTRHSYSFPRVVGMLGDGRTAYDQEGDGQKDSIGGCSANYRRTNVATKLRVTYVKDSYLNVKVQYRAWDDWVECFTIEGISLPSAPYLGFSSMTGDVSDNHDIISVATYSTVLSSPDRQRDQLKGSPIPAAPAWIWTALKWAGVLAVLAGLLYTYKTYVLSRASGRGFGTTFMGKAGGPGFGAGIYGDAKRF
;
A
#
# COMPACT_ATOMS: atom_id res chain seq x y z
N MET A 1 -1.99 -40.79 -8.96
CA MET A 1 -2.81 -39.66 -9.44
C MET A 1 -2.15 -38.40 -8.93
N SER A 2 -1.41 -37.72 -9.80
CA SER A 2 -0.66 -36.51 -9.47
C SER A 2 -1.62 -35.35 -9.25
N GLN A 3 -1.57 -34.75 -8.06
CA GLN A 3 -2.21 -33.47 -7.79
C GLN A 3 -1.10 -32.44 -7.60
N GLU A 4 -0.60 -31.93 -8.73
CA GLU A 4 0.31 -30.79 -8.71
C GLU A 4 -0.44 -29.59 -8.12
N LEU A 5 -0.07 -29.17 -6.92
CA LEU A 5 -0.38 -27.81 -6.48
C LEU A 5 0.65 -26.89 -7.14
N PRO A 6 0.25 -26.02 -8.09
CA PRO A 6 1.16 -25.01 -8.58
C PRO A 6 1.55 -24.08 -7.42
N LEU A 7 2.86 -23.91 -7.23
CA LEU A 7 3.46 -22.90 -6.37
C LEU A 7 2.96 -21.52 -6.80
N THR A 8 1.84 -21.10 -6.21
CA THR A 8 1.28 -19.78 -6.44
C THR A 8 2.03 -18.83 -5.53
N PHE A 9 2.92 -18.05 -6.13
CA PHE A 9 3.54 -16.88 -5.50
C PHE A 9 2.45 -16.10 -4.75
N SER A 10 2.57 -15.96 -3.42
CA SER A 10 1.56 -15.28 -2.61
C SER A 10 1.65 -13.76 -2.80
N TYR A 11 1.20 -13.30 -3.97
CA TYR A 11 0.67 -11.96 -4.17
C TYR A 11 -0.64 -11.84 -3.36
N GLY A 12 -0.52 -11.77 -2.04
CA GLY A 12 -1.64 -11.53 -1.15
C GLY A 12 -2.18 -10.11 -1.36
N LEU A 13 -3.50 -9.91 -1.22
CA LEU A 13 -4.10 -8.57 -1.21
C LEU A 13 -3.88 -7.86 0.14
N ILE A 14 -2.66 -7.98 0.69
CA ILE A 14 -2.27 -7.42 1.98
C ILE A 14 -2.22 -5.89 1.82
N GLY A 15 -2.77 -5.17 2.79
CA GLY A 15 -2.81 -3.70 2.75
C GLY A 15 -3.87 -3.07 1.84
N ILE A 16 -4.76 -3.83 1.18
CA ILE A 16 -5.85 -3.26 0.35
C ILE A 16 -7.21 -3.34 1.08
N SER A 17 -7.88 -2.20 1.25
CA SER A 17 -9.17 -2.09 1.93
C SER A 17 -10.30 -2.63 1.05
N PHE A 18 -10.99 -3.65 1.55
CA PHE A 18 -12.22 -4.17 0.94
C PHE A 18 -13.31 -3.09 0.89
N LYS A 19 -13.40 -2.22 1.89
CA LYS A 19 -14.42 -1.16 1.96
C LYS A 19 -14.23 -0.11 0.87
N THR A 20 -13.00 0.32 0.59
CA THR A 20 -12.72 1.23 -0.53
C THR A 20 -13.11 0.61 -1.88
N GLN A 21 -12.78 -0.67 -2.12
CA GLN A 21 -13.18 -1.34 -3.37
C GLN A 21 -14.72 -1.48 -3.49
N ALA A 22 -15.41 -1.73 -2.38
CA ALA A 22 -16.87 -1.79 -2.35
C ALA A 22 -17.53 -0.44 -2.66
N LEU A 23 -16.94 0.67 -2.16
CA LEU A 23 -17.39 2.02 -2.50
C LEU A 23 -17.16 2.35 -3.98
N TYR A 24 -16.03 1.94 -4.58
CA TYR A 24 -15.80 2.14 -6.02
C TYR A 24 -16.78 1.34 -6.90
N VAL A 25 -17.16 0.12 -6.52
CA VAL A 25 -18.26 -0.60 -7.20
C VAL A 25 -19.57 0.18 -7.10
N ALA A 26 -19.91 0.71 -5.92
CA ALA A 26 -21.11 1.53 -5.76
C ALA A 26 -21.08 2.81 -6.62
N VAL A 27 -19.92 3.45 -6.78
CA VAL A 27 -19.72 4.59 -7.69
C VAL A 27 -20.00 4.19 -9.14
N PHE A 28 -19.34 3.14 -9.66
CA PHE A 28 -19.50 2.77 -11.07
C PHE A 28 -20.92 2.27 -11.39
N VAL A 29 -21.54 1.50 -10.50
CA VAL A 29 -22.91 1.03 -10.66
C VAL A 29 -23.92 2.18 -10.64
N SER A 30 -23.75 3.18 -9.77
CA SER A 30 -24.66 4.35 -9.72
C SER A 30 -24.43 5.34 -10.86
N ARG A 31 -23.19 5.49 -11.34
CA ARG A 31 -22.82 6.39 -12.43
C ARG A 31 -23.25 5.89 -13.81
N TYR A 32 -23.08 4.60 -14.07
CA TYR A 32 -23.20 4.02 -15.42
C TYR A 32 -24.53 3.29 -15.66
N LEU A 33 -25.60 3.67 -14.95
CA LEU A 33 -26.96 3.18 -15.26
C LEU A 33 -27.43 3.61 -16.66
N ASP A 34 -26.85 4.67 -17.20
CA ASP A 34 -27.07 5.14 -18.58
C ASP A 34 -26.68 4.12 -19.65
N LEU A 35 -25.86 3.11 -19.32
CA LEU A 35 -25.52 1.97 -20.18
C LEU A 35 -26.76 1.24 -20.76
N PHE A 36 -27.89 1.27 -20.06
CA PHE A 36 -29.12 0.57 -20.47
C PHE A 36 -30.03 1.39 -21.40
N TYR A 37 -29.84 2.70 -21.52
CA TYR A 37 -30.78 3.59 -22.22
C TYR A 37 -30.14 4.69 -23.10
N GLU A 38 -28.83 4.91 -23.01
CA GLU A 38 -28.09 5.85 -23.85
C GLU A 38 -26.89 5.16 -24.52
N TRP A 39 -26.84 5.20 -25.86
CA TRP A 39 -25.67 4.78 -26.63
C TRP A 39 -24.95 6.02 -27.18
N VAL A 40 -23.69 6.20 -26.75
CA VAL A 40 -22.84 7.33 -27.17
C VAL A 40 -21.78 6.89 -28.18
N SER A 41 -21.00 5.86 -27.83
CA SER A 41 -19.98 5.28 -28.71
C SER A 41 -19.58 3.89 -28.24
N LEU A 42 -18.99 3.09 -29.14
CA LEU A 42 -18.46 1.76 -28.82
C LEU A 42 -17.44 1.81 -27.68
N TYR A 43 -16.55 2.81 -27.68
CA TYR A 43 -15.53 3.00 -26.64
C TYR A 43 -16.18 3.27 -25.27
N ASN A 44 -17.14 4.20 -25.19
CA ASN A 44 -17.85 4.52 -23.94
C ASN A 44 -18.58 3.29 -23.38
N PHE A 45 -19.29 2.55 -24.24
CA PHE A 45 -19.99 1.33 -23.87
C PHE A 45 -19.06 0.23 -23.32
N VAL A 46 -17.97 -0.07 -24.04
CA VAL A 46 -16.99 -1.09 -23.63
C VAL A 46 -16.27 -0.70 -22.34
N MET A 47 -15.85 0.56 -22.19
CA MET A 47 -15.15 1.02 -20.99
C MET A 47 -16.05 0.98 -19.74
N LYS A 48 -17.33 1.37 -19.84
CA LYS A 48 -18.29 1.26 -18.72
C LYS A 48 -18.46 -0.19 -18.26
N ILE A 49 -18.62 -1.14 -19.19
CA ILE A 49 -18.68 -2.58 -18.88
C ILE A 49 -17.38 -3.05 -18.23
N PHE A 50 -16.22 -2.65 -18.77
CA PHE A 50 -14.92 -3.01 -18.23
C PHE A 50 -14.74 -2.53 -16.79
N PHE A 51 -15.08 -1.28 -16.46
CA PHE A 51 -14.97 -0.75 -15.09
C PHE A 51 -15.88 -1.49 -14.10
N ILE A 52 -17.14 -1.77 -14.48
CA ILE A 52 -18.06 -2.52 -13.60
C ILE A 52 -17.58 -3.96 -13.42
N SER A 53 -17.27 -4.67 -14.50
CA SER A 53 -16.89 -6.09 -14.45
C SER A 53 -15.57 -6.33 -13.71
N SER A 54 -14.54 -5.51 -13.96
CA SER A 54 -13.26 -5.60 -13.25
C SER A 54 -13.40 -5.27 -11.77
N SER A 55 -14.13 -4.22 -11.40
CA SER A 55 -14.33 -3.86 -9.99
C SER A 55 -15.12 -4.91 -9.21
N CYS A 56 -16.18 -5.47 -9.81
CA CYS A 56 -16.92 -6.60 -9.23
C CYS A 56 -16.07 -7.87 -9.12
N TYR A 57 -15.20 -8.13 -10.11
CA TYR A 57 -14.27 -9.26 -10.08
C TYR A 57 -13.21 -9.12 -8.99
N ILE A 58 -12.69 -7.91 -8.74
CA ILE A 58 -11.78 -7.63 -7.61
C ILE A 58 -12.47 -7.94 -6.27
N LEU A 59 -13.72 -7.50 -6.06
CA LEU A 59 -14.49 -7.85 -4.85
C LEU A 59 -14.72 -9.36 -4.69
N TYR A 60 -15.00 -10.07 -5.79
CA TYR A 60 -15.12 -11.53 -5.80
C TYR A 60 -13.81 -12.20 -5.37
N LEU A 61 -12.67 -11.76 -5.93
CA LEU A 61 -11.35 -12.26 -5.57
C LEU A 61 -11.04 -12.02 -4.08
N MET A 62 -11.29 -10.82 -3.56
CA MET A 62 -11.05 -10.48 -2.15
C MET A 62 -11.96 -11.24 -1.16
N LYS A 63 -13.21 -11.52 -1.53
CA LYS A 63 -14.20 -12.13 -0.62
C LYS A 63 -14.19 -13.66 -0.64
N ILE A 64 -13.82 -14.27 -1.76
CA ILE A 64 -13.88 -15.73 -1.96
C ILE A 64 -12.47 -16.31 -2.10
N LYS A 65 -11.73 -15.97 -3.17
CA LYS A 65 -10.44 -16.63 -3.49
C LYS A 65 -9.33 -16.31 -2.49
N TYR A 66 -9.22 -15.04 -2.09
CA TYR A 66 -8.16 -14.52 -1.21
C TYR A 66 -8.72 -14.08 0.16
N ARG A 67 -9.80 -14.72 0.61
CA ARG A 67 -10.39 -14.46 1.92
C ARG A 67 -9.39 -14.61 3.09
N PRO A 68 -8.48 -15.61 3.13
CA PRO A 68 -7.56 -15.77 4.26
C PRO A 68 -6.52 -14.64 4.42
N THR A 69 -6.25 -13.84 3.37
CA THR A 69 -5.31 -12.71 3.43
C THR A 69 -5.97 -11.38 3.80
N ASN A 70 -7.30 -11.34 3.91
CA ASN A 70 -8.07 -10.14 4.24
C ASN A 70 -8.46 -10.18 5.73
N ASP A 71 -7.70 -9.50 6.58
CA ASP A 71 -8.00 -9.35 8.00
C ASP A 71 -9.10 -8.27 8.22
N PRO A 72 -10.29 -8.61 8.74
CA PRO A 72 -11.34 -7.62 9.00
C PRO A 72 -11.02 -6.65 10.16
N SER A 73 -10.01 -6.97 10.99
CA SER A 73 -9.66 -6.18 12.17
C SER A 73 -8.82 -4.93 11.86
N ILE A 74 -8.17 -4.88 10.69
CA ILE A 74 -7.42 -3.70 10.23
C ILE A 74 -8.31 -2.69 9.48
N ASP A 75 -9.28 -3.16 8.68
CA ASP A 75 -10.25 -2.30 7.98
C ASP A 75 -11.44 -1.93 8.89
N THR A 76 -11.21 -1.16 9.95
CA THR A 76 -12.26 -0.79 10.93
C THR A 76 -13.08 0.45 10.53
N PHE A 77 -12.92 0.99 9.31
CA PHE A 77 -13.57 2.25 8.93
C PHE A 77 -15.09 2.09 8.78
N ARG A 78 -15.87 3.07 9.28
CA ARG A 78 -17.34 3.08 9.20
C ARG A 78 -17.82 3.81 7.94
N VAL A 79 -18.18 3.05 6.91
CA VAL A 79 -18.58 3.55 5.58
C VAL A 79 -19.89 4.32 5.57
N GLU A 80 -20.72 4.13 6.61
CA GLU A 80 -21.99 4.81 6.81
C GLU A 80 -21.80 6.33 6.88
N TYR A 81 -20.68 6.79 7.45
CA TYR A 81 -20.31 8.21 7.52
C TYR A 81 -19.89 8.82 6.17
N LEU A 82 -19.72 8.01 5.12
CA LEU A 82 -19.49 8.49 3.76
C LEU A 82 -20.78 8.38 2.93
N VAL A 83 -21.38 7.19 2.91
CA VAL A 83 -22.58 6.89 2.12
C VAL A 83 -23.75 7.82 2.49
N GLY A 84 -24.01 8.02 3.79
CA GLY A 84 -25.12 8.86 4.27
C GLY A 84 -24.98 10.33 3.83
N PRO A 85 -23.88 11.03 4.19
CA PRO A 85 -23.65 12.41 3.78
C PRO A 85 -23.62 12.60 2.26
N CYS A 86 -23.02 11.69 1.48
CA CYS A 86 -23.02 11.77 0.01
C CYS A 86 -24.42 11.65 -0.58
N ALA A 87 -25.30 10.80 -0.01
CA ALA A 87 -26.69 10.69 -0.43
C ALA A 87 -27.51 11.97 -0.13
N ILE A 88 -27.32 12.56 1.06
CA ILE A 88 -27.92 13.84 1.42
C ILE A 88 -27.42 14.97 0.50
N LEU A 89 -26.11 14.99 0.20
CA LEU A 89 -25.51 16.00 -0.65
C LEU A 89 -26.03 15.91 -2.09
N ALA A 90 -26.24 14.70 -2.62
CA ALA A 90 -26.87 14.49 -3.93
C ALA A 90 -28.33 14.97 -3.98
N LEU A 91 -29.11 14.75 -2.90
CA LEU A 91 -30.49 15.24 -2.80
C LEU A 91 -30.55 16.78 -2.78
N ILE A 92 -29.56 17.45 -2.19
CA ILE A 92 -29.48 18.92 -2.16
C ILE A 92 -28.94 19.49 -3.48
N PHE A 93 -27.89 18.88 -4.05
CA PHE A 93 -27.17 19.37 -5.22
C PHE A 93 -27.31 18.40 -6.40
N HIS A 94 -28.34 18.62 -7.21
CA HIS A 94 -28.62 17.89 -8.45
C HIS A 94 -29.06 18.86 -9.56
N TYR A 95 -28.83 18.52 -10.83
CA TYR A 95 -29.24 19.36 -11.96
C TYR A 95 -30.73 19.21 -12.33
N LYS A 96 -31.27 18.00 -12.19
CA LYS A 96 -32.70 17.67 -12.41
C LYS A 96 -33.12 16.64 -11.38
N PHE A 97 -34.36 16.70 -10.92
CA PHE A 97 -34.90 15.73 -9.95
C PHE A 97 -35.36 14.44 -10.65
N THR A 98 -34.41 13.73 -11.27
CA THR A 98 -34.61 12.40 -11.86
C THR A 98 -33.64 11.40 -11.21
N ILE A 99 -34.03 10.13 -11.17
CA ILE A 99 -33.26 9.08 -10.47
C ILE A 99 -31.83 8.98 -11.04
N SER A 100 -31.67 9.06 -12.36
CA SER A 100 -30.37 9.01 -13.04
C SER A 100 -29.45 10.19 -12.67
N GLU A 101 -29.97 11.41 -12.63
CA GLU A 101 -29.17 12.61 -12.30
C GLU A 101 -28.83 12.67 -10.80
N LEU A 102 -29.74 12.18 -9.95
CA LEU A 102 -29.51 12.02 -8.52
C LEU A 102 -28.41 10.98 -8.25
N LEU A 103 -28.45 9.82 -8.91
CA LEU A 103 -27.45 8.76 -8.77
C LEU A 103 -26.10 9.16 -9.40
N TRP A 104 -26.11 9.93 -10.49
CA TRP A 104 -24.91 10.55 -11.05
C TRP A 104 -24.26 11.50 -10.03
N SER A 105 -25.02 12.43 -9.44
CA SER A 105 -24.52 13.38 -8.43
C SER A 105 -23.99 12.64 -7.19
N TYR A 106 -24.72 11.61 -6.72
CA TYR A 106 -24.28 10.72 -5.65
C TYR A 106 -22.95 10.03 -5.98
N SER A 107 -22.81 9.50 -7.19
CA SER A 107 -21.56 8.84 -7.62
C SER A 107 -20.36 9.79 -7.58
N ILE A 108 -20.54 11.06 -7.97
CA ILE A 108 -19.49 12.08 -7.98
C ILE A 108 -19.05 12.41 -6.54
N PHE A 109 -20.00 12.63 -5.63
CA PHE A 109 -19.68 12.91 -4.23
C PHE A 109 -19.10 11.70 -3.49
N LEU A 110 -19.60 10.48 -3.73
CA LEU A 110 -19.09 9.27 -3.09
C LEU A 110 -17.66 8.95 -3.55
N GLU A 111 -17.38 9.10 -4.84
CA GLU A 111 -16.06 8.84 -5.41
C GLU A 111 -14.98 9.76 -4.84
N ALA A 112 -15.32 11.01 -4.56
CA ALA A 112 -14.41 11.98 -3.94
C ALA A 112 -13.87 11.51 -2.59
N VAL A 113 -14.65 10.72 -1.85
CA VAL A 113 -14.33 10.25 -0.48
C VAL A 113 -14.09 8.74 -0.38
N ALA A 114 -14.33 7.96 -1.44
CA ALA A 114 -14.25 6.49 -1.46
C ALA A 114 -12.86 5.93 -1.07
N ILE A 115 -11.80 6.74 -1.18
CA ILE A 115 -10.43 6.37 -0.85
C ILE A 115 -10.12 6.42 0.67
N LEU A 116 -10.97 7.06 1.49
CA LEU A 116 -10.71 7.26 2.92
C LEU A 116 -10.50 5.97 3.74
N PRO A 117 -11.25 4.86 3.55
CA PRO A 117 -10.98 3.59 4.23
C PRO A 117 -9.56 3.06 3.97
N GLN A 118 -9.13 3.08 2.71
CA GLN A 118 -7.77 2.70 2.29
C GLN A 118 -6.69 3.58 2.94
N LEU A 119 -6.88 4.90 2.99
CA LEU A 119 -5.94 5.81 3.65
C LEU A 119 -5.84 5.56 5.15
N PHE A 120 -6.98 5.33 5.81
CA PHE A 120 -7.05 5.03 7.24
C PHE A 120 -6.38 3.69 7.59
N MET A 121 -6.51 2.69 6.71
CA MET A 121 -5.83 1.40 6.82
C MET A 121 -4.31 1.58 6.77
N LEU A 122 -3.79 2.31 5.77
CA LEU A 122 -2.34 2.55 5.60
C LEU A 122 -1.73 3.39 6.73
N GLN A 123 -2.48 4.34 7.29
CA GLN A 123 -2.04 5.10 8.47
C GLN A 123 -1.87 4.21 9.71
N ARG A 124 -2.62 3.11 9.81
CA ARG A 124 -2.55 2.15 10.92
C ARG A 124 -1.52 1.04 10.73
N THR A 125 -1.37 0.51 9.52
CA THR A 125 -0.38 -0.53 9.24
C THR A 125 1.04 0.02 9.27
N GLY A 126 1.24 1.30 8.92
CA GLY A 126 2.55 1.97 8.92
C GLY A 126 3.45 1.57 7.75
N GLU A 127 3.32 0.32 7.30
CA GLU A 127 3.91 -0.27 6.11
C GLU A 127 2.92 -0.20 4.93
N ALA A 128 3.44 0.15 3.75
CA ALA A 128 2.74 0.14 2.47
C ALA A 128 3.60 -0.61 1.46
N GLU A 129 3.10 -1.71 0.91
CA GLU A 129 3.83 -2.48 -0.10
C GLU A 129 4.02 -1.65 -1.38
N THR A 130 5.16 -1.79 -2.05
CA THR A 130 5.49 -1.04 -3.27
C THR A 130 4.42 -1.14 -4.37
N ILE A 131 3.76 -2.29 -4.48
CA ILE A 131 2.64 -2.51 -5.41
C ILE A 131 1.43 -1.62 -5.06
N THR A 132 1.08 -1.50 -3.77
CA THR A 132 -0.03 -0.64 -3.32
C THR A 132 0.26 0.84 -3.59
N THR A 133 1.52 1.26 -3.47
CA THR A 133 1.96 2.60 -3.90
C THR A 133 1.69 2.83 -5.37
N HIS A 134 2.12 1.94 -6.27
CA HIS A 134 1.96 2.15 -7.71
C HIS A 134 0.47 2.24 -8.11
N TYR A 135 -0.38 1.43 -7.47
CA TYR A 135 -1.84 1.55 -7.61
C TYR A 135 -2.33 2.94 -7.17
N LEU A 136 -1.97 3.42 -5.98
CA LEU A 136 -2.40 4.73 -5.47
C LEU A 136 -1.82 5.92 -6.26
N ALA A 137 -0.60 5.78 -6.79
CA ALA A 137 0.03 6.75 -7.66
C ALA A 137 -0.73 6.87 -9.00
N ALA A 138 -1.08 5.74 -9.62
CA ALA A 138 -1.95 5.73 -10.80
C ALA A 138 -3.35 6.31 -10.48
N LEU A 139 -3.88 6.01 -9.29
CA LEU A 139 -5.16 6.51 -8.79
C LEU A 139 -5.16 8.05 -8.54
N GLY A 140 -4.02 8.63 -8.19
CA GLY A 140 -3.85 10.08 -8.16
C GLY A 140 -3.60 10.69 -9.55
N ALA A 141 -2.79 10.02 -10.38
CA ALA A 141 -2.42 10.51 -11.71
C ALA A 141 -3.63 10.71 -12.61
N TYR A 142 -4.60 9.80 -12.64
CA TYR A 142 -5.80 10.02 -13.46
C TYR A 142 -6.61 11.23 -12.99
N ARG A 143 -6.69 11.52 -11.68
CA ARG A 143 -7.32 12.76 -11.18
C ARG A 143 -6.54 14.01 -11.56
N ALA A 144 -5.21 13.97 -11.50
CA ALA A 144 -4.38 15.05 -11.99
C ALA A 144 -4.65 15.35 -13.48
N PHE A 145 -4.87 14.33 -14.32
CA PHE A 145 -5.22 14.51 -15.72
C PHE A 145 -6.66 15.03 -15.98
N TYR A 146 -7.59 14.90 -15.03
CA TYR A 146 -8.90 15.56 -15.13
C TYR A 146 -8.81 17.08 -15.01
N ILE A 147 -7.80 17.63 -14.33
CA ILE A 147 -7.65 19.09 -14.15
C ILE A 147 -7.35 19.79 -15.50
N PRO A 148 -6.35 19.37 -16.31
CA PRO A 148 -6.19 19.85 -17.69
C PRO A 148 -7.42 19.65 -18.57
N ASN A 149 -8.18 18.56 -18.39
CA ASN A 149 -9.41 18.32 -19.15
C ASN A 149 -10.48 19.39 -18.84
N TRP A 150 -10.71 19.74 -17.57
CA TRP A 150 -11.63 20.83 -17.22
C TRP A 150 -11.15 22.19 -17.76
N ILE A 151 -9.85 22.46 -17.72
CA ILE A 151 -9.28 23.71 -18.27
C ILE A 151 -9.45 23.76 -19.80
N TYR A 152 -9.20 22.65 -20.49
CA TYR A 152 -9.38 22.54 -21.93
C TYR A 152 -10.84 22.80 -22.31
N ARG A 153 -11.78 22.08 -21.69
CA ARG A 153 -13.23 22.23 -21.96
C ARG A 153 -13.77 23.61 -21.61
N TYR A 154 -13.25 24.26 -20.57
CA TYR A 154 -13.57 25.66 -20.28
C TYR A 154 -13.15 26.59 -21.42
N TRP A 155 -11.99 26.35 -22.06
CA TRP A 155 -11.46 27.22 -23.11
C TRP A 155 -11.96 26.87 -24.52
N SER A 156 -12.34 25.62 -24.79
CA SER A 156 -12.81 25.16 -26.11
C SER A 156 -14.33 25.08 -26.26
N GLU A 157 -15.05 24.79 -25.17
CA GLU A 157 -16.50 24.49 -25.19
C GLU A 157 -17.32 25.51 -24.37
N ASP A 158 -16.69 26.41 -23.60
CA ASP A 158 -17.32 27.23 -22.54
C ASP A 158 -18.14 26.39 -21.52
N LEU A 159 -17.85 25.09 -21.42
CA LEU A 159 -18.57 24.15 -20.54
C LEU A 159 -17.82 23.94 -19.22
N VAL A 160 -18.52 24.25 -18.12
CA VAL A 160 -18.07 23.98 -16.75
C VAL A 160 -19.19 23.27 -16.00
N ASP A 161 -18.88 22.13 -15.39
CA ASP A 161 -19.79 21.38 -14.52
C ASP A 161 -19.41 21.59 -13.03
N PRO A 162 -20.07 22.51 -12.28
CA PRO A 162 -19.62 22.89 -10.95
C PRO A 162 -19.60 21.73 -9.95
N ILE A 163 -20.52 20.77 -10.07
CA ILE A 163 -20.58 19.59 -9.20
C ILE A 163 -19.32 18.74 -9.37
N ALA A 164 -18.90 18.48 -10.62
CA ALA A 164 -17.71 17.70 -10.93
C ALA A 164 -16.42 18.41 -10.50
N VAL A 165 -16.31 19.72 -10.76
CA VAL A 165 -15.13 20.53 -10.39
C VAL A 165 -14.98 20.61 -8.87
N ILE A 166 -16.04 20.91 -8.12
CA ILE A 166 -15.98 21.03 -6.65
C ILE A 166 -15.62 19.68 -6.00
N ALA A 167 -16.29 18.60 -6.40
CA ALA A 167 -15.98 17.26 -5.90
C ALA A 167 -14.55 16.83 -6.26
N GLY A 168 -14.11 17.14 -7.49
CA GLY A 168 -12.77 16.87 -7.98
C GLY A 168 -11.67 17.63 -7.24
N ILE A 169 -11.92 18.89 -6.82
CA ILE A 169 -11.01 19.65 -5.97
C ILE A 169 -10.91 19.02 -4.57
N VAL A 170 -12.03 18.66 -3.95
CA VAL A 170 -12.06 17.96 -2.64
C VAL A 170 -11.28 16.65 -2.71
N GLN A 171 -11.50 15.87 -3.77
CA GLN A 171 -10.81 14.62 -4.00
C GLN A 171 -9.30 14.81 -4.21
N THR A 172 -8.90 15.81 -4.99
CA THR A 172 -7.48 16.13 -5.24
C THR A 172 -6.80 16.57 -3.94
N ALA A 173 -7.46 17.34 -3.08
CA ALA A 173 -6.93 17.73 -1.78
C ALA A 173 -6.67 16.52 -0.86
N LEU A 174 -7.58 15.53 -0.85
CA LEU A 174 -7.38 14.28 -0.11
C LEU A 174 -6.21 13.44 -0.66
N TYR A 175 -6.01 13.41 -1.99
CA TYR A 175 -4.84 12.78 -2.59
C TYR A 175 -3.54 13.54 -2.30
N LEU A 176 -3.56 14.87 -2.26
CA LEU A 176 -2.36 15.68 -2.00
C LEU A 176 -1.80 15.48 -0.58
N ASP A 177 -2.65 15.31 0.43
CA ASP A 177 -2.20 14.96 1.79
C ASP A 177 -1.54 13.57 1.81
N PHE A 178 -2.16 12.58 1.15
CA PHE A 178 -1.54 11.27 0.96
C PHE A 178 -0.20 11.36 0.22
N PHE A 179 -0.13 12.08 -0.90
CA PHE A 179 1.11 12.24 -1.65
C PHE A 179 2.16 12.99 -0.85
N TYR A 180 1.82 14.00 -0.06
CA TYR A 180 2.77 14.70 0.78
C TYR A 180 3.36 13.77 1.85
N VAL A 181 2.54 13.02 2.58
CA VAL A 181 3.01 12.04 3.59
C VAL A 181 3.76 10.88 2.93
N TYR A 182 3.31 10.41 1.76
CA TYR A 182 3.97 9.35 1.01
C TYR A 182 5.34 9.79 0.46
N PHE A 183 5.40 10.94 -0.22
CA PHE A 183 6.65 11.47 -0.77
C PHE A 183 7.60 11.91 0.33
N THR A 184 7.14 12.45 1.47
CA THR A 184 8.05 12.74 2.59
C THR A 184 8.60 11.47 3.24
N LYS A 185 7.83 10.37 3.32
CA LYS A 185 8.37 9.06 3.74
C LYS A 185 9.30 8.44 2.70
N SER A 186 8.96 8.48 1.41
CA SER A 186 9.76 7.87 0.35
C SER A 186 11.03 8.69 0.06
N LEU A 187 10.96 10.02 0.07
CA LEU A 187 12.14 10.89 0.07
C LEU A 187 12.89 10.86 1.39
N ALA A 188 12.29 10.59 2.56
CA ALA A 188 13.10 10.31 3.75
C ALA A 188 13.97 9.07 3.50
N ASN A 189 13.37 7.95 3.08
CA ASN A 189 14.11 6.73 2.75
C ASN A 189 15.13 6.94 1.60
N LEU A 190 14.79 7.75 0.59
CA LEU A 190 15.59 7.95 -0.61
C LEU A 190 16.63 9.09 -0.47
N VAL A 191 16.42 10.05 0.44
CA VAL A 191 17.44 11.02 0.89
C VAL A 191 18.37 10.38 1.92
N THR A 192 17.91 9.45 2.76
CA THR A 192 18.84 8.55 3.48
C THR A 192 19.68 7.73 2.50
N CYS A 193 19.12 7.37 1.33
CA CYS A 193 19.84 6.65 0.27
C CYS A 193 20.68 7.53 -0.69
N MET A 194 20.48 8.86 -0.73
CA MET A 194 21.30 9.81 -1.51
C MET A 194 22.28 10.60 -0.65
N ALA A 195 22.05 10.75 0.66
CA ALA A 195 22.99 11.38 1.59
C ALA A 195 24.26 10.54 1.81
N THR A 196 24.28 9.28 1.32
CA THR A 196 25.46 8.41 1.27
C THR A 196 26.40 8.70 0.09
N ASP A 197 26.03 9.58 -0.85
CA ASP A 197 26.85 9.92 -2.02
C ASP A 197 27.87 11.07 -1.77
N LEU A 198 28.24 11.32 -0.51
CA LEU A 198 29.37 12.18 -0.13
C LEU A 198 30.54 11.34 0.40
N PRO A 199 31.79 11.60 -0.03
CA PRO A 199 32.84 10.59 -0.06
C PRO A 199 33.65 10.45 1.25
N PHE A 200 32.98 10.25 2.39
CA PHE A 200 33.64 9.85 3.65
C PHE A 200 32.72 9.01 4.54
N GLY A 201 33.14 7.78 4.85
CA GLY A 201 32.45 6.93 5.84
C GLY A 201 31.82 5.66 5.25
N LEU A 202 32.68 4.77 4.77
CA LEU A 202 32.47 3.33 4.58
C LEU A 202 31.31 2.75 5.43
N LEU A 203 30.20 2.32 4.78
CA LEU A 203 29.11 1.61 5.47
C LEU A 203 28.68 0.38 4.65
N ARG A 204 29.03 -0.80 5.14
CA ARG A 204 28.64 -2.10 4.58
C ARG A 204 28.36 -3.02 5.76
N LEU A 205 27.14 -3.55 5.83
CA LEU A 205 26.72 -4.44 6.90
C LEU A 205 25.93 -5.56 6.23
N GLU A 206 26.34 -6.79 6.46
CA GLU A 206 25.90 -7.94 5.69
C GLU A 206 25.67 -9.09 6.67
N LEU A 207 24.41 -9.51 6.82
CA LEU A 207 24.15 -10.88 7.29
C LEU A 207 24.67 -11.82 6.20
N SER A 208 25.28 -12.95 6.54
CA SER A 208 25.69 -13.93 5.54
C SER A 208 26.01 -15.31 6.08
N LEU A 209 26.03 -16.26 5.14
CA LEU A 209 26.03 -17.69 5.32
C LEU A 209 27.30 -18.24 4.66
N ASP A 210 28.43 -17.73 5.14
CA ASP A 210 29.70 -17.85 4.43
C ASP A 210 30.40 -19.18 4.65
N LEU A 211 31.40 -19.35 3.79
CA LEU A 211 32.50 -20.27 3.99
C LEU A 211 33.75 -19.50 3.48
N SER A 212 34.64 -20.01 2.61
CA SER A 212 35.99 -19.43 2.44
C SER A 212 36.15 -18.26 1.44
N SER A 213 37.00 -17.31 1.86
CA SER A 213 38.06 -16.71 1.04
C SER A 213 37.73 -15.95 -0.25
N ALA A 214 36.61 -15.22 -0.32
CA ALA A 214 36.60 -13.78 -0.68
C ALA A 214 35.16 -13.24 -0.85
N VAL A 215 34.91 -12.05 -0.26
CA VAL A 215 33.66 -11.27 -0.41
C VAL A 215 32.47 -11.99 0.24
N LEU A 216 32.35 -11.96 1.58
CA LEU A 216 32.10 -10.72 2.33
C LEU A 216 33.18 -10.39 3.40
N ALA A 217 32.93 -9.38 4.23
CA ALA A 217 33.92 -8.90 5.20
C ALA A 217 34.08 -9.86 6.38
N ASP A 218 35.20 -10.60 6.38
CA ASP A 218 35.77 -11.17 7.60
C ASP A 218 35.80 -10.08 8.68
N ARG A 219 35.39 -10.43 9.92
CA ARG A 219 35.20 -9.51 11.06
C ARG A 219 33.98 -8.59 10.93
N PHE A 220 32.80 -9.18 10.83
CA PHE A 220 31.52 -8.46 10.86
C PHE A 220 31.16 -7.95 12.27
N GLU A 221 30.31 -6.92 12.35
CA GLU A 221 29.69 -6.45 13.60
C GLU A 221 28.18 -6.78 13.58
N GLY A 222 27.71 -7.65 14.47
CA GLY A 222 26.30 -8.09 14.50
C GLY A 222 26.13 -9.60 14.75
N LEU A 223 25.03 -10.17 14.26
CA LEU A 223 24.70 -11.60 14.43
C LEU A 223 24.99 -12.38 13.15
N GLY A 224 25.82 -13.42 13.23
CA GLY A 224 25.96 -14.44 12.19
C GLY A 224 25.14 -15.69 12.53
N VAL A 225 24.47 -16.30 11.55
CA VAL A 225 23.81 -17.61 11.69
C VAL A 225 24.27 -18.51 10.54
N PHE A 226 25.18 -19.40 10.85
CA PHE A 226 25.84 -20.31 9.91
C PHE A 226 25.08 -21.64 9.83
N LEU A 227 24.90 -22.17 8.62
CA LEU A 227 24.28 -23.46 8.34
C LEU A 227 25.36 -24.40 7.77
N ASP A 228 26.21 -24.91 8.64
CA ASP A 228 27.34 -25.74 8.24
C ASP A 228 26.92 -27.17 7.87
N THR A 229 27.40 -27.63 6.73
CA THR A 229 27.04 -28.94 6.14
C THR A 229 28.18 -29.94 6.13
N TYR A 230 29.40 -29.52 6.48
CA TYR A 230 30.61 -30.32 6.46
C TYR A 230 31.30 -30.23 7.83
N ALA A 231 32.17 -31.20 8.16
CA ALA A 231 32.90 -31.20 9.43
C ALA A 231 34.40 -31.05 9.12
N ASN A 232 34.94 -29.86 9.34
CA ASN A 232 36.35 -29.54 9.17
C ASN A 232 37.18 -30.21 10.28
N THR A 233 36.66 -30.29 11.51
CA THR A 233 37.29 -30.99 12.63
C THR A 233 36.39 -32.03 13.31
N ARG A 234 36.96 -32.80 14.25
CA ARG A 234 36.24 -33.85 14.99
C ARG A 234 35.44 -33.26 16.14
N HIS A 235 34.11 -33.36 16.03
CA HIS A 235 33.17 -32.88 17.03
C HIS A 235 32.41 -34.01 17.74
N SER A 236 31.84 -33.69 18.90
CA SER A 236 30.93 -34.58 19.64
C SER A 236 29.49 -34.54 19.13
N TYR A 237 29.17 -33.60 18.25
CA TYR A 237 27.86 -33.39 17.62
C TYR A 237 27.86 -33.81 16.15
N SER A 238 26.67 -34.04 15.59
CA SER A 238 26.48 -34.39 14.18
C SER A 238 26.27 -33.17 13.29
N PHE A 239 26.64 -33.31 12.02
CA PHE A 239 26.36 -32.36 10.95
C PHE A 239 25.23 -32.90 10.05
N PRO A 240 24.47 -32.05 9.33
CA PRO A 240 24.56 -30.57 9.29
C PRO A 240 24.19 -29.89 10.62
N ARG A 241 24.71 -28.68 10.83
CA ARG A 241 24.61 -27.94 12.09
C ARG A 241 24.30 -26.47 11.84
N VAL A 242 23.37 -25.91 12.61
CA VAL A 242 23.14 -24.47 12.65
C VAL A 242 23.89 -23.88 13.85
N VAL A 243 24.66 -22.82 13.62
CA VAL A 243 25.54 -22.19 14.63
C VAL A 243 25.33 -20.68 14.61
N GLY A 244 25.11 -20.05 15.77
CA GLY A 244 25.12 -18.61 15.94
C GLY A 244 26.50 -18.10 16.39
N MET A 245 26.91 -16.93 15.92
CA MET A 245 28.09 -16.17 16.37
C MET A 245 27.69 -14.69 16.55
N LEU A 246 28.25 -14.01 17.54
CA LEU A 246 28.15 -12.56 17.66
C LEU A 246 29.48 -11.94 17.20
N GLY A 247 29.46 -11.20 16.10
CA GLY A 247 30.63 -10.50 15.56
C GLY A 247 30.82 -9.13 16.22
N ASP A 248 32.07 -8.81 16.53
CA ASP A 248 32.53 -7.60 17.24
C ASP A 248 33.29 -6.61 16.31
N GLY A 249 33.25 -6.82 15.00
CA GLY A 249 34.01 -6.05 14.02
C GLY A 249 35.52 -6.36 14.00
N ARG A 250 36.01 -7.37 14.74
CA ARG A 250 37.45 -7.67 14.88
C ARG A 250 37.83 -9.13 14.77
N THR A 251 36.94 -10.02 15.22
CA THR A 251 37.13 -11.47 15.34
C THR A 251 36.71 -12.15 14.04
N ALA A 252 37.60 -12.99 13.52
CA ALA A 252 37.39 -13.76 12.30
C ALA A 252 36.62 -15.05 12.58
N TYR A 253 35.86 -15.55 11.62
CA TYR A 253 35.17 -16.84 11.77
C TYR A 253 36.15 -18.01 11.67
N ASP A 254 36.20 -18.87 12.69
CA ASP A 254 37.08 -20.04 12.75
C ASP A 254 36.60 -21.18 11.85
N GLN A 255 36.97 -21.13 10.57
CA GLN A 255 36.63 -22.16 9.57
C GLN A 255 37.27 -23.52 9.84
N GLU A 256 38.45 -23.55 10.49
CA GLU A 256 39.09 -24.82 10.84
C GLU A 256 38.37 -25.50 12.00
N GLY A 257 37.93 -24.74 12.99
CA GLY A 257 37.17 -25.21 14.16
C GLY A 257 35.65 -25.23 14.02
N ASP A 258 35.10 -25.14 12.79
CA ASP A 258 33.65 -25.15 12.52
C ASP A 258 32.86 -24.10 13.33
N GLY A 259 33.48 -22.92 13.55
CA GLY A 259 32.94 -21.81 14.34
C GLY A 259 32.79 -22.08 15.83
N GLN A 260 33.37 -23.17 16.37
CA GLN A 260 33.08 -23.63 17.73
C GLN A 260 33.55 -22.66 18.83
N LYS A 261 34.68 -21.94 18.62
CA LYS A 261 35.27 -21.04 19.62
C LYS A 261 34.36 -19.83 19.94
N ASP A 262 33.73 -19.28 18.93
CA ASP A 262 32.94 -18.04 18.98
C ASP A 262 31.43 -18.29 18.91
N SER A 263 31.03 -19.55 19.10
CA SER A 263 29.63 -19.97 19.05
C SER A 263 28.85 -19.48 20.29
N ILE A 264 27.82 -18.67 20.05
CA ILE A 264 26.86 -18.25 21.08
C ILE A 264 25.71 -19.26 21.27
N GLY A 265 25.60 -20.25 20.38
CA GLY A 265 24.57 -21.29 20.39
C GLY A 265 24.57 -22.11 19.10
N GLY A 266 23.95 -23.29 19.10
CA GLY A 266 23.80 -24.09 17.90
C GLY A 266 23.17 -25.45 18.11
N CYS A 267 22.60 -26.03 17.04
CA CYS A 267 21.94 -27.34 17.05
C CYS A 267 22.28 -28.17 15.80
N SER A 268 22.30 -29.50 15.95
CA SER A 268 22.38 -30.43 14.82
C SER A 268 20.99 -30.57 14.17
N ALA A 269 20.89 -30.29 12.88
CA ALA A 269 19.64 -30.33 12.14
C ALA A 269 19.89 -30.85 10.72
N ASN A 270 19.27 -31.98 10.35
CA ASN A 270 19.48 -32.57 9.03
C ASN A 270 18.55 -31.95 7.99
N TYR A 271 18.90 -30.74 7.53
CA TYR A 271 18.13 -29.95 6.57
C TYR A 271 18.50 -30.16 5.09
N ARG A 272 19.46 -31.06 4.78
CA ARG A 272 19.87 -31.39 3.41
C ARG A 272 18.97 -32.48 2.82
N ARG A 273 18.51 -32.29 1.58
CA ARG A 273 17.74 -33.27 0.79
C ARG A 273 16.52 -33.84 1.55
N THR A 274 15.77 -32.97 2.21
CA THR A 274 14.55 -33.29 2.96
C THR A 274 13.34 -33.44 2.03
N ASN A 275 12.36 -34.25 2.44
CA ASN A 275 11.07 -34.40 1.72
C ASN A 275 10.08 -33.23 1.97
N VAL A 276 10.50 -32.22 2.72
CA VAL A 276 9.71 -31.03 3.07
C VAL A 276 10.56 -29.78 2.90
N ALA A 277 9.93 -28.65 2.58
CA ALA A 277 10.62 -27.38 2.41
C ALA A 277 11.29 -26.94 3.71
N THR A 278 12.63 -26.92 3.72
CA THR A 278 13.44 -26.42 4.82
C THR A 278 13.16 -24.93 5.04
N LYS A 279 12.96 -24.51 6.30
CA LYS A 279 12.84 -23.10 6.67
C LYS A 279 13.63 -22.77 7.92
N LEU A 280 14.26 -21.60 7.92
CA LEU A 280 14.89 -20.99 9.09
C LEU A 280 14.02 -19.82 9.55
N ARG A 281 13.81 -19.69 10.86
CA ARG A 281 13.17 -18.54 11.50
C ARG A 281 14.09 -18.00 12.59
N VAL A 282 14.53 -16.76 12.41
CA VAL A 282 15.25 -16.00 13.45
C VAL A 282 14.27 -14.97 14.00
N THR A 283 14.14 -14.92 15.33
CA THR A 283 13.27 -13.98 16.03
C THR A 283 14.11 -13.26 17.06
N TYR A 284 14.42 -11.99 16.79
CA TYR A 284 15.14 -11.12 17.71
C TYR A 284 14.16 -10.12 18.33
N VAL A 285 14.19 -10.06 19.65
CA VAL A 285 13.39 -9.14 20.45
C VAL A 285 14.35 -8.35 21.33
N LYS A 286 14.46 -7.06 21.04
CA LYS A 286 15.43 -6.15 21.69
C LYS A 286 15.31 -6.22 23.21
N ASP A 287 16.45 -6.32 23.89
CA ASP A 287 16.58 -6.38 25.35
C ASP A 287 15.81 -7.56 26.01
N SER A 288 15.45 -8.59 25.22
CA SER A 288 14.70 -9.76 25.67
C SER A 288 15.38 -11.06 25.21
N TYR A 289 15.11 -11.55 23.99
CA TYR A 289 15.69 -12.80 23.50
C TYR A 289 15.96 -12.81 21.99
N LEU A 290 16.92 -13.63 21.60
CA LEU A 290 17.17 -14.12 20.24
C LEU A 290 16.80 -15.61 20.20
N ASN A 291 15.83 -15.99 19.38
CA ASN A 291 15.38 -17.37 19.18
C ASN A 291 15.59 -17.80 17.73
N VAL A 292 16.18 -18.97 17.52
CA VAL A 292 16.39 -19.58 16.19
C VAL A 292 15.64 -20.91 16.12
N LYS A 293 14.80 -21.06 15.10
CA LYS A 293 13.99 -22.27 14.83
C LYS A 293 14.21 -22.77 13.41
N VAL A 294 14.20 -24.09 13.24
CA VAL A 294 14.39 -24.76 11.95
C VAL A 294 13.24 -25.72 11.71
N GLN A 295 12.60 -25.61 10.55
CA GLN A 295 11.62 -26.58 10.06
C GLN A 295 12.33 -27.48 9.03
N TYR A 296 12.46 -28.78 9.32
CA TYR A 296 13.10 -29.75 8.40
C TYR A 296 12.50 -31.18 8.43
N ARG A 297 11.65 -31.48 9.42
CA ARG A 297 11.09 -32.84 9.64
C ARG A 297 9.74 -33.04 8.95
N ALA A 298 8.81 -32.12 9.19
CA ALA A 298 7.47 -32.13 8.62
C ALA A 298 7.02 -30.71 8.22
N TRP A 299 5.84 -30.61 7.60
CA TRP A 299 5.21 -29.32 7.31
C TRP A 299 4.70 -28.67 8.60
N ASP A 300 5.12 -27.42 8.84
CA ASP A 300 4.83 -26.61 10.04
C ASP A 300 5.37 -27.16 11.38
N ASP A 301 6.23 -28.17 11.35
CA ASP A 301 6.96 -28.68 12.52
C ASP A 301 8.24 -27.85 12.78
N TRP A 302 8.10 -26.80 13.59
CA TRP A 302 9.18 -25.89 13.96
C TRP A 302 9.98 -26.40 15.15
N VAL A 303 11.17 -26.95 14.89
CA VAL A 303 12.09 -27.40 15.93
C VAL A 303 12.90 -26.20 16.43
N GLU A 304 12.98 -26.04 17.75
CA GLU A 304 13.85 -25.03 18.37
C GLU A 304 15.32 -25.43 18.28
N CYS A 305 16.18 -24.49 17.89
CA CYS A 305 17.61 -24.72 17.71
C CYS A 305 18.41 -24.17 18.89
N PHE A 306 18.28 -22.87 19.15
CA PHE A 306 18.82 -22.22 20.34
C PHE A 306 18.05 -20.93 20.66
N THR A 307 18.07 -20.55 21.93
CA THR A 307 17.52 -19.29 22.45
C THR A 307 18.55 -18.67 23.38
N ILE A 308 18.77 -17.37 23.24
CA ILE A 308 19.74 -16.61 24.05
C ILE A 308 19.06 -15.33 24.52
N GLU A 309 19.15 -15.04 25.82
CA GLU A 309 18.57 -13.85 26.44
C GLU A 309 19.61 -12.73 26.58
N GLY A 310 19.16 -11.47 26.60
CA GLY A 310 20.02 -10.32 26.91
C GLY A 310 21.03 -9.91 25.84
N ILE A 311 20.90 -10.37 24.58
CA ILE A 311 21.71 -9.88 23.45
C ILE A 311 21.24 -8.49 23.01
N SER A 312 22.18 -7.56 22.83
CA SER A 312 21.97 -6.26 22.19
C SER A 312 22.56 -6.25 20.78
N LEU A 313 21.70 -6.26 19.75
CA LEU A 313 22.11 -6.03 18.36
C LEU A 313 22.06 -4.54 17.98
N PRO A 314 22.85 -4.09 16.97
CA PRO A 314 22.81 -2.72 16.47
C PRO A 314 21.40 -2.27 16.08
N SER A 315 21.11 -0.98 16.25
CA SER A 315 19.76 -0.40 16.02
C SER A 315 19.35 -0.31 14.55
N ALA A 316 20.30 -0.44 13.61
CA ALA A 316 20.08 -0.46 12.17
C ALA A 316 20.80 -1.66 11.53
N PRO A 317 20.30 -2.91 11.73
CA PRO A 317 20.88 -4.09 11.12
C PRO A 317 20.49 -4.19 9.65
N TYR A 318 21.40 -4.69 8.82
CA TYR A 318 21.14 -5.03 7.42
C TYR A 318 21.02 -6.55 7.27
N LEU A 319 20.22 -6.98 6.30
CA LEU A 319 20.01 -8.39 5.99
C LEU A 319 20.64 -8.73 4.62
N GLY A 320 21.61 -9.62 4.63
CA GLY A 320 22.18 -10.24 3.44
C GLY A 320 22.16 -11.77 3.55
N PHE A 321 22.68 -12.43 2.53
CA PHE A 321 22.90 -13.88 2.49
C PHE A 321 24.09 -14.19 1.58
N SER A 322 24.79 -15.28 1.86
CA SER A 322 25.87 -15.80 1.02
C SER A 322 25.89 -17.32 1.06
N SER A 323 26.87 -17.92 0.38
CA SER A 323 27.19 -19.35 0.40
C SER A 323 28.56 -19.57 -0.24
N MET A 324 29.25 -20.67 0.07
CA MET A 324 30.47 -21.12 -0.62
C MET A 324 30.49 -22.66 -0.66
N THR A 325 31.26 -23.18 -1.60
CA THR A 325 31.59 -24.60 -1.76
C THR A 325 33.11 -24.79 -1.77
N GLY A 326 33.63 -25.67 -0.92
CA GLY A 326 35.07 -25.99 -0.86
C GLY A 326 35.41 -27.10 -1.87
N ASP A 327 36.27 -28.04 -1.47
CA ASP A 327 36.54 -29.27 -2.23
C ASP A 327 35.28 -30.13 -2.46
N VAL A 328 34.23 -29.90 -1.66
CA VAL A 328 32.88 -30.49 -1.81
C VAL A 328 31.88 -29.36 -2.06
N SER A 329 31.00 -29.57 -3.03
CA SER A 329 29.94 -28.64 -3.40
C SER A 329 28.53 -29.14 -3.07
N ASP A 330 27.62 -28.19 -2.86
CA ASP A 330 26.17 -28.39 -2.78
C ASP A 330 25.49 -27.13 -3.33
N ASN A 331 24.21 -27.24 -3.70
CA ASN A 331 23.42 -26.10 -4.16
C ASN A 331 22.82 -25.35 -2.97
N HIS A 332 22.99 -24.03 -2.94
CA HIS A 332 22.56 -23.15 -1.85
C HIS A 332 21.43 -22.21 -2.32
N ASP A 333 20.23 -22.77 -2.46
CA ASP A 333 19.08 -22.07 -3.04
C ASP A 333 18.24 -21.33 -1.98
N ILE A 334 18.12 -20.00 -2.11
CA ILE A 334 17.23 -19.18 -1.28
C ILE A 334 15.93 -18.90 -2.05
N ILE A 335 14.86 -19.61 -1.68
CA ILE A 335 13.57 -19.53 -2.37
C ILE A 335 12.84 -18.22 -2.03
N SER A 336 12.86 -17.79 -0.78
CA SER A 336 12.15 -16.60 -0.31
C SER A 336 12.67 -16.12 1.03
N VAL A 337 12.71 -14.80 1.23
CA VAL A 337 13.04 -14.16 2.50
C VAL A 337 11.83 -13.33 2.93
N ALA A 338 11.39 -13.50 4.18
CA ALA A 338 10.29 -12.74 4.76
C ALA A 338 10.73 -12.17 6.12
N THR A 339 10.68 -10.85 6.25
CA THR A 339 10.99 -10.11 7.47
C THR A 339 9.71 -9.55 8.07
N TYR A 340 9.63 -9.54 9.40
CA TYR A 340 8.48 -9.02 10.13
C TYR A 340 8.96 -8.19 11.32
N SER A 341 8.40 -7.00 11.50
CA SER A 341 8.67 -6.18 12.68
C SER A 341 7.84 -6.69 13.87
N THR A 342 8.50 -7.12 14.95
CA THR A 342 7.81 -7.57 16.18
C THR A 342 7.99 -6.56 17.30
N VAL A 343 6.91 -5.86 17.65
CA VAL A 343 6.89 -4.94 18.79
C VAL A 343 6.36 -5.70 20.01
N LEU A 344 7.22 -5.95 21.00
CA LEU A 344 6.77 -6.45 22.31
C LEU A 344 5.77 -5.46 22.91
N SER A 345 4.52 -5.88 22.99
CA SER A 345 3.49 -5.16 23.75
C SER A 345 3.60 -5.61 25.20
N SER A 346 3.91 -4.69 26.12
CA SER A 346 3.87 -4.96 27.56
C SER A 346 2.47 -5.50 27.94
N PRO A 347 2.35 -6.62 28.67
CA PRO A 347 1.05 -7.22 28.97
C PRO A 347 0.08 -6.28 29.71
N ASP A 348 0.61 -5.32 30.48
CA ASP A 348 -0.18 -4.32 31.23
C ASP A 348 -0.65 -3.10 30.40
N ARG A 349 -0.34 -3.02 29.10
CA ARG A 349 -0.95 -2.01 28.23
C ARG A 349 -2.19 -2.56 27.55
N GLN A 350 -3.32 -2.17 28.13
CA GLN A 350 -4.63 -2.16 27.48
C GLN A 350 -4.50 -1.67 26.03
N ARG A 351 -5.26 -2.30 25.12
CA ARG A 351 -5.07 -2.24 23.66
C ARG A 351 -5.57 -0.92 23.03
N ASP A 352 -5.28 0.20 23.69
CA ASP A 352 -5.73 1.54 23.35
C ASP A 352 -4.55 2.46 23.04
N GLN A 353 -4.47 2.86 21.78
CA GLN A 353 -3.61 3.95 21.27
C GLN A 353 -2.10 3.76 21.47
N LEU A 354 -1.47 3.06 20.52
CA LEU A 354 -0.08 3.34 20.16
C LEU A 354 0.02 4.81 19.71
N LYS A 355 0.42 5.71 20.62
CA LYS A 355 0.94 7.02 20.26
C LYS A 355 2.24 6.79 19.49
N GLY A 356 2.16 6.88 18.16
CA GLY A 356 3.35 6.94 17.32
C GLY A 356 4.24 8.10 17.72
N SER A 357 5.55 7.98 17.45
CA SER A 357 6.52 9.05 17.61
C SER A 357 5.99 10.34 16.96
N PRO A 358 6.20 11.52 17.57
CA PRO A 358 5.69 12.76 17.00
C PRO A 358 6.38 13.05 15.68
N ILE A 359 5.70 12.71 14.58
CA ILE A 359 5.87 13.37 13.29
C ILE A 359 5.80 14.88 13.60
N PRO A 360 6.73 15.72 13.13
CA PRO A 360 6.65 17.16 13.35
C PRO A 360 5.31 17.62 12.78
N ALA A 361 4.38 17.96 13.68
CA ALA A 361 3.01 18.20 13.29
C ALA A 361 2.99 19.37 12.30
N ALA A 362 2.45 19.15 11.11
CA ALA A 362 2.01 20.23 10.24
C ALA A 362 1.21 21.18 11.15
N PRO A 363 1.69 22.42 11.38
CA PRO A 363 1.32 23.20 12.55
C PRO A 363 -0.19 23.33 12.59
N ALA A 364 -0.80 23.21 13.78
CA ALA A 364 -2.24 22.92 13.93
C ALA A 364 -3.18 23.90 13.18
N TRP A 365 -2.69 25.10 12.86
CA TRP A 365 -3.35 26.06 11.98
C TRP A 365 -3.59 25.54 10.56
N ILE A 366 -2.79 24.61 10.01
CA ILE A 366 -3.01 24.01 8.68
C ILE A 366 -4.25 23.11 8.69
N TRP A 367 -4.42 22.29 9.75
CA TRP A 367 -5.60 21.44 9.89
C TRP A 367 -6.88 22.24 10.18
N THR A 368 -6.79 23.37 10.90
CA THR A 368 -7.94 24.28 11.02
C THR A 368 -8.15 25.09 9.74
N ALA A 369 -7.10 25.55 9.06
CA ALA A 369 -7.19 26.28 7.80
C ALA A 369 -7.75 25.42 6.66
N LEU A 370 -7.41 24.14 6.55
CA LEU A 370 -8.01 23.22 5.57
C LEU A 370 -9.48 22.94 5.89
N LYS A 371 -9.84 22.79 7.17
CA LYS A 371 -11.26 22.68 7.58
C LYS A 371 -12.04 23.96 7.27
N TRP A 372 -11.48 25.12 7.60
CA TRP A 372 -12.09 26.42 7.31
C TRP A 372 -12.10 26.74 5.81
N ALA A 373 -11.08 26.35 5.04
CA ALA A 373 -11.05 26.49 3.58
C ALA A 373 -12.06 25.56 2.91
N GLY A 374 -12.23 24.32 3.40
CA GLY A 374 -13.30 23.43 2.96
C GLY A 374 -14.69 23.99 3.28
N VAL A 375 -14.90 24.50 4.50
CA VAL A 375 -16.15 25.17 4.90
C VAL A 375 -16.38 26.45 4.09
N LEU A 376 -15.35 27.26 3.83
CA LEU A 376 -15.44 28.46 3.00
C LEU A 376 -15.68 28.13 1.53
N ALA A 377 -15.11 27.06 0.99
CA ALA A 377 -15.38 26.58 -0.36
C ALA A 377 -16.82 26.05 -0.50
N VAL A 378 -17.32 25.32 0.51
CA VAL A 378 -18.73 24.89 0.58
C VAL A 378 -19.67 26.08 0.74
N LEU A 379 -19.35 27.06 1.58
CA LEU A 379 -20.13 28.29 1.74
C LEU A 379 -20.09 29.19 0.50
N ALA A 380 -18.94 29.29 -0.18
CA ALA A 380 -18.82 30.02 -1.44
C ALA A 380 -19.58 29.30 -2.57
N GLY A 381 -19.52 27.97 -2.64
CA GLY A 381 -20.34 27.16 -3.53
C GLY A 381 -21.84 27.32 -3.27
N LEU A 382 -22.26 27.27 -2.00
CA LEU A 382 -23.64 27.54 -1.56
C LEU A 382 -24.09 28.97 -1.91
N LEU A 383 -23.28 29.99 -1.65
CA LEU A 383 -23.60 31.39 -1.99
C LEU A 383 -23.65 31.60 -3.49
N TYR A 384 -22.75 30.99 -4.26
CA TYR A 384 -22.72 31.08 -5.72
C TYR A 384 -23.96 30.39 -6.33
N THR A 385 -24.25 29.16 -5.92
CA THR A 385 -25.45 28.41 -6.36
C THR A 385 -26.76 29.06 -5.90
N TYR A 386 -26.82 29.63 -4.69
CA TYR A 386 -27.97 30.41 -4.23
C TYR A 386 -28.16 31.69 -5.06
N LYS A 387 -27.08 32.42 -5.35
CA LYS A 387 -27.11 33.62 -6.21
C LYS A 387 -27.57 33.27 -7.63
N THR A 388 -27.08 32.20 -8.24
CA THR A 388 -27.54 31.76 -9.57
C THR A 388 -28.97 31.23 -9.55
N TYR A 389 -29.39 30.54 -8.49
CA TYR A 389 -30.78 30.10 -8.28
C TYR A 389 -31.76 31.28 -8.15
N VAL A 390 -31.43 32.31 -7.36
CA VAL A 390 -32.26 33.52 -7.22
C VAL A 390 -32.36 34.29 -8.54
N LEU A 391 -31.25 34.44 -9.27
CA LEU A 391 -31.25 35.07 -10.60
C LEU A 391 -32.02 34.26 -11.66
N SER A 392 -31.95 32.92 -11.60
CA SER A 392 -32.75 31.99 -12.40
C SER A 392 -34.25 32.13 -12.11
N ARG A 393 -34.63 32.25 -10.83
CA ARG A 393 -36.03 32.44 -10.41
C ARG A 393 -36.59 33.82 -10.79
N ALA A 394 -35.77 34.88 -10.72
CA ALA A 394 -36.15 36.23 -11.15
C ALA A 394 -36.28 36.40 -12.67
N SER A 395 -35.62 35.54 -13.46
CA SER A 395 -35.65 35.56 -14.93
C SER A 395 -36.60 34.52 -15.55
N GLY A 396 -37.32 33.74 -14.73
CA GLY A 396 -38.25 32.70 -15.19
C GLY A 396 -37.60 31.54 -15.95
N ARG A 397 -36.26 31.44 -15.91
CA ARG A 397 -35.47 30.53 -16.74
C ARG A 397 -34.75 29.53 -15.83
N GLY A 398 -35.01 28.23 -16.01
CA GLY A 398 -34.44 27.18 -15.17
C GLY A 398 -32.91 27.19 -15.10
N PHE A 399 -32.37 26.71 -13.98
CA PHE A 399 -30.99 26.86 -13.47
C PHE A 399 -29.83 26.62 -14.46
N GLY A 400 -30.07 25.98 -15.61
CA GLY A 400 -29.08 25.74 -16.68
C GLY A 400 -29.23 26.56 -17.97
N THR A 401 -29.95 27.70 -17.98
CA THR A 401 -30.28 28.44 -19.23
C THR A 401 -29.77 29.88 -19.32
N THR A 402 -28.99 30.36 -18.34
CA THR A 402 -28.60 31.78 -18.23
C THR A 402 -27.38 32.17 -19.08
N PHE A 403 -26.76 31.25 -19.83
CA PHE A 403 -25.54 31.52 -20.62
C PHE A 403 -25.66 31.30 -22.14
N MET A 404 -26.87 31.31 -22.71
CA MET A 404 -27.03 31.40 -24.17
C MET A 404 -27.03 32.87 -24.63
N GLY A 405 -25.83 33.45 -24.67
CA GLY A 405 -25.55 34.79 -25.17
C GLY A 405 -25.50 34.85 -26.70
N LYS A 406 -26.67 34.89 -27.34
CA LYS A 406 -26.97 35.49 -28.66
C LYS A 406 -25.78 35.66 -29.64
N ALA A 407 -25.52 34.64 -30.46
CA ALA A 407 -24.81 34.79 -31.74
C ALA A 407 -25.66 34.15 -32.85
N GLY A 408 -26.02 34.93 -33.87
CA GLY A 408 -26.77 34.45 -35.04
C GLY A 408 -25.87 34.42 -36.28
N GLY A 409 -25.97 33.33 -37.05
CA GLY A 409 -25.25 33.16 -38.33
C GLY A 409 -25.32 31.70 -38.77
N PRO A 410 -25.75 31.38 -40.01
CA PRO A 410 -25.92 30.00 -40.45
C PRO A 410 -24.58 29.39 -40.89
N GLY A 411 -24.14 28.35 -40.18
CA GLY A 411 -22.93 27.57 -40.51
C GLY A 411 -23.19 26.08 -40.32
N PHE A 412 -22.96 25.28 -41.36
CA PHE A 412 -23.07 23.83 -41.34
C PHE A 412 -22.11 23.22 -40.30
N GLY A 413 -22.61 22.33 -39.43
CA GLY A 413 -21.78 21.65 -38.43
C GLY A 413 -22.51 20.94 -37.28
N ALA A 414 -23.83 20.76 -37.36
CA ALA A 414 -24.60 20.09 -36.30
C ALA A 414 -24.52 18.56 -36.44
N GLY A 415 -23.50 17.95 -35.82
CA GLY A 415 -23.39 16.49 -35.70
C GLY A 415 -22.14 16.05 -34.94
N ILE A 416 -22.29 15.01 -34.11
CA ILE A 416 -21.25 14.21 -33.39
C ILE A 416 -21.02 14.52 -31.90
N TYR A 417 -21.13 15.76 -31.39
CA TYR A 417 -20.92 16.06 -29.95
C TYR A 417 -22.15 16.69 -29.27
N GLY A 418 -23.18 15.86 -29.08
CA GLY A 418 -24.54 16.28 -28.66
C GLY A 418 -24.90 16.18 -27.18
N ASP A 419 -24.05 15.63 -26.29
CA ASP A 419 -24.18 15.81 -24.83
C ASP A 419 -22.85 15.53 -24.10
N ALA A 420 -22.01 16.56 -23.96
CA ALA A 420 -20.65 16.44 -23.41
C ALA A 420 -20.59 16.34 -21.86
N LYS A 421 -21.71 16.08 -21.17
CA LYS A 421 -21.80 16.09 -19.70
C LYS A 421 -21.28 14.84 -18.99
N ARG A 422 -20.94 13.78 -19.73
CA ARG A 422 -20.77 12.42 -19.16
C ARG A 422 -19.46 11.73 -19.60
N PHE A 423 -18.34 12.31 -19.21
CA PHE A 423 -17.02 11.65 -19.16
C PHE A 423 -16.31 12.00 -17.86
#